data_AF-A0A1I0GIF5-F1
#
_entry.id   AF-A0A1I0GIF5-F1
#
_cell.length_a   1.000
_cell.length_b   1.000
_cell.length_c   1.000
_cell.angle_alpha   90.00
_cell.angle_beta   90.00
_cell.angle_gamma   90.00
#
_symmetry.space_group_name_H-M   'P 1'
#
loop_
_entity.id
_entity.type
_entity.pdbx_description
1 polymer ?
#
loop_
_entity_poly.entity_id
_entity_poly.type
_entity_poly.pdbx_seq_one_letter_code
_entity_poly.pdbx_strand_id
1 'polypeptide(L)'
;MSQRFSISSTIFFALAFALGLYFAFAAVQGPSGILRRVQIESETAELAEERDRLRAEVDRMQNLTHRLSDKFLDLDLLDERAREVLGLIRADEVIIR
;
A
#
# COMPACT_ATOMS: atom_id res chain seq x y z
N MET A 1 -6.74 62.03 30.16
CA MET A 1 -6.14 61.73 28.85
C MET A 1 -6.92 60.60 28.20
N SER A 2 -7.84 60.93 27.30
CA SER A 2 -8.70 59.93 26.65
C SER A 2 -7.89 59.24 25.55
N GLN A 3 -7.42 58.02 25.83
CA GLN A 3 -6.89 57.13 24.79
C GLN A 3 -8.04 56.80 23.83
N ARG A 4 -8.11 57.54 22.72
CA ARG A 4 -8.94 57.16 21.58
C ARG A 4 -8.26 55.94 20.98
N PHE A 5 -8.74 54.75 21.31
CA PHE A 5 -8.37 53.54 20.59
C PHE A 5 -8.53 53.83 19.09
N SER A 6 -7.40 53.87 18.38
CA SER A 6 -7.42 54.08 16.93
C SER A 6 -8.06 52.84 16.33
N ILE A 7 -9.24 53.00 15.72
CA ILE A 7 -9.99 51.92 15.05
C ILE A 7 -9.08 51.16 14.08
N SER A 8 -8.15 51.86 13.43
CA SER A 8 -7.12 51.28 12.57
C SER A 8 -6.22 50.29 13.32
N SER A 9 -5.80 50.61 14.54
CA SER A 9 -5.00 49.70 15.37
C SER A 9 -5.79 48.46 15.75
N THR A 10 -7.06 48.60 16.13
CA THR A 10 -7.91 47.45 16.50
C THR A 10 -8.14 46.54 15.29
N ILE A 11 -8.43 47.10 14.11
CA ILE A 11 -8.59 46.33 12.88
C ILE A 11 -7.29 45.62 12.51
N PHE A 12 -6.16 46.31 12.62
CA PHE A 12 -4.85 45.73 12.34
C PHE A 12 -4.55 44.53 13.25
N PHE A 13 -4.77 44.66 14.56
CA PHE A 13 -4.59 43.55 15.50
C PHE A 13 -5.57 42.40 15.26
N ALA A 14 -6.83 42.69 14.95
CA ALA A 14 -7.81 41.67 14.62
C ALA A 14 -7.41 40.87 13.36
N LEU A 15 -6.93 41.57 12.33
CA LEU A 15 -6.49 40.93 11.08
C LEU A 15 -5.21 40.10 11.28
N ALA A 16 -4.24 40.63 12.05
CA ALA A 16 -3.03 39.90 12.42
C ALA A 16 -3.36 38.63 13.21
N PHE A 17 -4.30 38.72 14.16
CA PHE A 17 -4.75 37.57 14.93
C PHE A 17 -5.48 36.54 14.07
N ALA A 18 -6.37 36.99 13.17
CA ALA A 18 -7.06 36.11 12.23
C ALA A 18 -6.08 35.38 11.29
N LEU A 19 -5.05 36.08 10.77
CA LEU A 19 -3.99 35.44 10.00
C LEU A 19 -3.22 34.41 10.83
N GLY A 20 -2.87 34.76 12.08
CA GLY A 20 -2.18 33.85 12.99
C GLY A 20 -2.98 32.56 13.23
N LEU A 21 -4.28 32.68 13.48
CA LEU A 21 -5.18 31.54 13.62
C LEU A 21 -5.28 30.71 12.34
N TYR A 22 -5.40 31.36 11.18
CA TYR A 22 -5.43 30.67 9.89
C TYR A 22 -4.16 29.85 9.66
N PHE A 23 -2.99 30.42 9.92
CA PHE A 23 -1.73 29.69 9.78
C PHE A 23 -1.58 28.56 10.80
N ALA A 24 -1.98 28.77 12.06
CA ALA A 24 -1.97 27.71 13.06
C ALA A 24 -2.89 26.54 12.66
N PHE A 25 -4.08 26.85 12.16
CA PHE A 25 -5.02 25.86 11.63
C PHE A 25 -4.45 25.12 10.41
N ALA A 26 -3.87 25.84 9.46
CA ALA A 26 -3.23 25.27 8.27
C ALA A 26 -1.99 24.42 8.61
N ALA A 27 -1.26 24.74 9.67
CA ALA A 27 -0.14 23.92 10.14
C ALA A 27 -0.59 22.60 10.76
N VAL A 28 -1.79 22.55 11.35
CA VAL A 28 -2.36 21.32 11.93
C VAL A 28 -3.04 20.45 10.87
N GLN A 29 -3.86 21.04 10.00
CA GLN A 29 -4.69 20.32 9.03
C GLN A 29 -4.18 20.35 7.59
N GLY A 30 -3.11 21.10 7.31
CA GLY A 30 -2.57 21.21 5.96
C GLY A 30 -1.85 19.95 5.49
N PRO A 31 -1.60 19.84 4.17
CA PRO A 31 -0.90 18.69 3.59
C PRO A 31 0.54 18.51 4.11
N SER A 32 1.15 19.56 4.66
CA SER A 32 2.45 19.52 5.36
C SER A 32 2.33 19.46 6.89
N GLY A 33 1.14 19.21 7.42
CA GLY A 33 0.88 19.20 8.85
C GLY A 33 1.56 18.03 9.57
N ILE A 34 1.79 18.19 10.86
CA ILE A 34 2.52 17.23 11.71
C ILE A 34 1.87 15.83 11.67
N LEU A 35 0.54 15.78 11.52
CA LEU A 35 -0.24 14.55 11.46
C LEU A 35 -0.11 13.78 10.14
N ARG A 36 0.40 14.40 9.07
CA ARG A 36 0.56 13.73 7.76
C ARG A 36 1.62 12.64 7.80
N ARG A 37 2.65 12.76 8.64
CA ARG A 37 3.71 11.75 8.77
C ARG A 37 3.16 10.39 9.23
N VAL A 38 2.28 10.39 10.24
CA VAL A 38 1.69 9.16 10.79
C VAL A 38 0.79 8.47 9.76
N GLN A 39 0.02 9.22 8.98
CA GLN A 39 -0.79 8.66 7.88
C GLN A 39 0.08 8.05 6.77
N ILE A 40 1.11 8.79 6.34
CA ILE A 40 2.02 8.31 5.29
C ILE A 40 2.75 7.04 5.76
N GLU A 41 3.20 6.99 7.01
CA GLU A 41 3.86 5.80 7.56
C GLU A 41 2.93 4.57 7.58
N SER A 42 1.66 4.75 7.95
CA SER A 42 0.65 3.68 7.90
C SER A 42 0.37 3.20 6.47
N GLU A 43 0.12 4.14 5.54
CA GLU A 43 -0.09 3.82 4.11
C GLU A 43 1.14 3.10 3.52
N THR A 44 2.34 3.53 3.90
CA THR A 44 3.59 2.91 3.44
C THR A 44 3.76 1.50 4.00
N ALA A 45 3.40 1.26 5.26
CA ALA A 45 3.48 -0.07 5.87
C ALA A 45 2.54 -1.07 5.20
N GLU A 46 1.28 -0.68 4.95
CA GLU A 46 0.30 -1.52 4.25
C GLU A 46 0.76 -1.84 2.82
N LEU A 47 1.23 -0.83 2.08
CA LEU A 47 1.76 -1.02 0.73
C LEU A 47 3.01 -1.90 0.70
N ALA A 48 3.88 -1.80 1.72
CA ALA A 48 5.07 -2.64 1.83
C ALA A 48 4.70 -4.11 2.05
N GLU A 49 3.74 -4.39 2.94
CA GLU A 49 3.23 -5.73 3.17
C GLU A 49 2.62 -6.34 1.91
N GLU A 50 1.79 -5.57 1.19
CA GLU A 50 1.21 -6.01 -0.07
C GLU A 50 2.29 -6.29 -1.14
N ARG A 51 3.28 -5.41 -1.24
CA ARG A 51 4.42 -5.58 -2.16
C ARG A 51 5.15 -6.88 -1.85
N ASP A 52 5.43 -7.15 -0.58
CA ASP A 52 6.17 -8.35 -0.16
C ASP A 52 5.36 -9.63 -0.44
N ARG A 53 4.04 -9.61 -0.21
CA ARG A 53 3.14 -10.71 -0.59
C ARG A 53 3.17 -10.99 -2.09
N LEU A 54 3.03 -9.95 -2.92
CA LEU A 54 3.07 -10.08 -4.38
C LEU A 54 4.44 -10.54 -4.86
N ARG A 55 5.52 -10.06 -4.24
CA ARG A 55 6.88 -10.51 -4.56
C ARG A 55 7.04 -12.00 -4.33
N ALA A 56 6.57 -12.50 -3.19
CA ALA A 56 6.60 -13.93 -2.88
C ALA A 56 5.78 -14.75 -3.90
N GLU A 57 4.67 -14.22 -4.40
CA GLU A 57 3.88 -14.89 -5.43
C GLU A 57 4.59 -14.95 -6.78
N VAL A 58 5.21 -13.84 -7.20
CA VAL A 58 6.05 -13.79 -8.41
C VAL A 58 7.19 -14.79 -8.30
N ASP A 59 7.90 -14.83 -7.17
CA ASP A 59 9.02 -15.75 -6.97
C ASP A 59 8.56 -17.23 -7.04
N ARG A 60 7.39 -17.55 -6.49
CA ARG A 60 6.77 -18.89 -6.64
C ARG A 60 6.45 -19.21 -8.09
N MET A 61 5.79 -18.31 -8.81
CA MET A 61 5.43 -18.52 -10.22
C MET A 61 6.67 -18.63 -11.11
N GLN A 62 7.73 -17.86 -10.83
CA GLN A 62 9.00 -17.95 -11.53
C GLN A 62 9.66 -19.31 -11.30
N ASN A 63 9.65 -19.83 -10.07
CA ASN A 63 10.17 -21.17 -9.78
C ASN A 63 9.39 -22.26 -10.52
N LEU A 64 8.06 -22.22 -10.48
CA LEU A 64 7.20 -23.18 -11.19
C LEU A 64 7.45 -23.12 -12.71
N THR A 65 7.48 -21.93 -13.29
CA THR A 65 7.78 -21.72 -14.72
C THR A 65 9.17 -22.24 -15.07
N HIS A 66 10.16 -21.99 -14.22
CA HIS A 66 11.51 -22.48 -14.43
C HIS A 66 11.57 -24.03 -14.44
N ARG A 67 10.87 -24.68 -13.51
CA ARG A 67 10.78 -26.16 -13.43
C ARG A 67 9.97 -26.79 -14.57
N LEU A 68 9.12 -26.02 -15.24
CA LEU A 68 8.38 -26.43 -16.43
C LEU A 68 9.12 -26.08 -17.74
N SER A 69 10.27 -25.40 -17.68
CA SER A 69 11.03 -25.01 -18.87
C SER A 69 11.82 -26.17 -19.46
N ASP A 70 11.98 -26.22 -20.79
CA ASP A 70 12.67 -27.30 -21.52
C ASP A 70 14.08 -27.65 -21.01
N LYS A 71 14.79 -26.70 -20.38
CA LYS A 71 16.13 -26.94 -19.81
C LYS A 71 16.12 -27.63 -18.44
N PHE A 72 14.98 -27.62 -17.74
CA PHE A 72 14.80 -28.14 -16.38
C PHE A 72 13.46 -28.89 -16.21
N LEU A 73 12.89 -29.39 -17.32
CA LEU A 73 11.55 -29.96 -17.39
C LEU A 73 11.43 -31.16 -16.44
N ASP A 74 10.67 -30.95 -15.38
CA ASP A 74 10.33 -31.98 -14.39
C ASP A 74 9.07 -32.72 -14.85
N LEU A 75 9.25 -33.93 -15.38
CA LEU A 75 8.18 -34.76 -15.93
C LEU A 75 7.12 -35.12 -14.88
N ASP A 76 7.51 -35.23 -13.60
CA ASP A 76 6.58 -35.54 -12.50
C ASP A 76 5.64 -34.35 -12.25
N LEU A 77 6.16 -33.13 -12.27
CA LEU A 77 5.37 -31.90 -12.18
C LEU A 77 4.40 -31.71 -13.35
N LEU A 78 4.81 -32.12 -14.56
CA LEU A 78 3.95 -32.09 -15.74
C LEU A 78 2.80 -33.11 -15.61
N ASP A 79 3.08 -34.31 -15.10
CA ASP A 79 2.05 -35.34 -14.84
C ASP A 79 1.07 -34.87 -13.75
N GLU A 80 1.57 -34.28 -12.65
CA GLU A 80 0.73 -33.69 -11.59
C GLU A 80 -0.21 -32.60 -12.15
N ARG A 81 0.31 -31.67 -12.96
CA ARG A 81 -0.51 -30.60 -13.56
C ARG A 81 -1.50 -31.12 -14.60
N ALA A 82 -1.11 -32.12 -15.40
CA ALA A 82 -2.03 -32.78 -16.33
C ALA A 82 -3.16 -33.49 -15.56
N ARG A 83 -2.86 -34.12 -14.43
CA ARG A 83 -3.85 -34.80 -13.58
C ARG A 83 -4.76 -33.80 -12.87
N GLU A 84 -4.22 -32.70 -12.33
CA GLU A 84 -4.96 -31.67 -11.62
C GLU A 84 -5.86 -30.82 -12.54
N VAL A 85 -5.38 -30.42 -13.72
CA VAL A 85 -6.09 -29.52 -14.63
C VAL A 85 -6.95 -30.28 -15.65
N LEU A 86 -6.42 -31.35 -16.23
CA LEU A 86 -7.09 -32.09 -17.31
C LEU A 86 -7.81 -33.34 -16.81
N GLY A 87 -7.66 -33.72 -15.53
CA GLY A 87 -8.19 -34.98 -15.00
C GLY A 87 -7.53 -36.20 -15.64
N LEU A 88 -6.30 -36.05 -16.14
CA LEU A 88 -5.59 -37.11 -16.84
C LEU A 88 -5.31 -38.28 -15.89
N ILE A 89 -5.91 -39.44 -16.14
CA ILE A 89 -5.74 -40.67 -15.35
C ILE A 89 -5.31 -41.77 -16.30
N ARG A 90 -4.34 -42.61 -15.89
CA ARG A 90 -3.98 -43.77 -16.70
C ARG A 90 -5.09 -44.82 -16.62
N ALA A 91 -5.31 -45.55 -17.72
CA ALA A 91 -6.40 -46.51 -17.84
C ALA A 91 -6.40 -47.64 -16.78
N ASP A 92 -5.29 -47.81 -16.05
CA ASP A 92 -5.03 -48.82 -15.03
C ASP A 92 -5.05 -48.29 -13.56
N GLU A 93 -5.28 -47.00 -13.33
CA GLU A 93 -5.31 -46.43 -11.97
C GLU A 93 -6.72 -46.44 -11.34
N VAL A 94 -6.84 -46.94 -10.11
CA VAL A 94 -8.09 -46.96 -9.32
C VAL A 94 -7.96 -46.03 -8.10
N ILE A 95 -8.85 -45.04 -7.98
CA ILE A 95 -8.90 -44.14 -6.81
C ILE A 95 -9.53 -44.91 -5.64
N ILE A 96 -8.74 -45.14 -4.58
CA ILE A 96 -9.24 -45.64 -3.31
C ILE A 96 -9.59 -44.43 -2.44
N ARG A 97 -10.86 -44.34 -2.05
CA ARG A 97 -11.43 -43.29 -1.18
C ARG A 97 -11.18 -43.60 0.29
#